data_AF-A0A5M9H9W2-F1
#
_entry.id   AF-A0A5M9H9W2-F1
#
_cell.length_a   1.000
_cell.length_b   1.000
_cell.length_c   1.000
_cell.angle_alpha   90.00
_cell.angle_beta   90.00
_cell.angle_gamma   90.00
#
_symmetry.space_group_name_H-M   'P 1'
#
loop_
_entity.id
_entity.type
_entity.pdbx_description
1 polymer ?
#
loop_
_entity_poly.entity_id
_entity_poly.type
_entity_poly.pdbx_seq_one_letter_code
_entity_poly.pdbx_strand_id
1 'polypeptide(L)' 'METKRGEKKSTRENKNVPFTKREIETIVQKIESGVPRREILREYGMHKSTLTNWMSRYGSEAYHAGQNRRYSPSE' A
#
# COMPACT_ATOMS: atom_id res chain seq x y z
N MET A 1 -17.96 3.87 -16.41
CA MET A 1 -17.13 4.92 -15.77
C MET A 1 -15.68 4.51 -15.86
N GLU A 2 -15.02 4.83 -16.97
CA GLU A 2 -13.58 4.59 -17.14
C GLU A 2 -12.80 5.64 -16.35
N THR A 3 -12.23 5.25 -15.21
CA THR A 3 -11.32 6.13 -14.49
C THR A 3 -9.98 6.14 -15.22
N LYS A 4 -9.83 7.01 -16.23
CA LYS A 4 -8.55 7.46 -16.76
C LYS A 4 -7.74 8.10 -15.62
N ARG A 5 -6.94 7.29 -14.90
CA ARG A 5 -5.98 7.79 -13.91
C ARG A 5 -4.62 7.86 -14.57
N GLY A 6 -4.18 9.10 -14.81
CA GLY A 6 -2.93 9.42 -15.50
C GLY A 6 -1.76 8.55 -15.08
N GLU A 7 -1.19 7.87 -16.06
CA GLU A 7 0.03 7.10 -15.97
C GLU A 7 1.20 8.04 -15.66
N LYS A 8 1.49 8.27 -14.39
CA LYS A 8 2.79 8.77 -13.98
C LYS A 8 3.71 7.55 -13.87
N LYS A 9 4.71 7.50 -14.76
CA LYS A 9 5.68 6.41 -14.87
C LYS A 9 6.29 6.11 -13.49
N SER A 10 6.06 4.90 -12.98
CA SER A 10 6.81 4.35 -11.85
C SER A 10 8.31 4.49 -12.15
N THR A 11 9.12 4.89 -11.17
CA THR A 11 10.59 4.99 -11.31
C THR A 11 11.28 3.63 -11.38
N ARG A 12 10.54 2.51 -11.19
CA ARG A 12 11.08 1.16 -11.38
C ARG A 12 11.36 0.90 -12.86
N GLU A 13 12.63 0.69 -13.15
CA GLU A 13 13.14 0.35 -14.49
C GLU A 13 12.55 -0.95 -15.04
N ASN A 14 12.09 -1.87 -14.17
CA ASN A 14 11.48 -3.12 -14.59
C ASN A 14 10.17 -3.43 -13.84
N LYS A 15 9.05 -3.34 -14.57
CA LYS A 15 7.70 -3.62 -14.06
C LYS A 15 7.39 -5.12 -13.95
N ASN A 16 8.20 -5.99 -14.57
CA ASN A 16 8.00 -7.45 -14.56
C ASN A 16 8.73 -8.16 -13.41
N VAL A 17 9.59 -7.45 -12.68
CA VAL A 17 10.30 -8.05 -11.54
C VAL A 17 9.38 -8.05 -10.33
N PRO A 18 9.14 -9.21 -9.69
CA PRO A 18 8.33 -9.28 -8.46
C PRO A 18 8.98 -8.45 -7.35
N PHE A 19 8.15 -7.85 -6.50
CA PHE A 19 8.65 -7.18 -5.30
C PHE A 19 9.29 -8.22 -4.37
N THR A 20 10.52 -7.96 -3.97
CA THR A 20 11.17 -8.82 -2.98
C THR A 20 10.55 -8.60 -1.60
N LYS A 21 10.59 -9.63 -0.74
CA LYS A 21 10.06 -9.52 0.62
C LYS A 21 10.62 -8.30 1.37
N ARG A 22 11.92 -8.01 1.21
CA ARG A 22 12.59 -6.85 1.80
C ARG A 22 11.99 -5.52 1.34
N GLU A 23 11.64 -5.39 0.06
CA GLU A 23 10.96 -4.19 -0.45
C GLU A 23 9.57 -4.03 0.17
N ILE A 24 8.81 -5.12 0.28
CA ILE A 24 7.48 -5.12 0.91
C ILE A 24 7.58 -4.64 2.35
N GLU A 25 8.52 -5.20 3.13
CA GLU A 25 8.76 -4.83 4.53
C GLU A 25 9.16 -3.35 4.65
N THR A 26 10.05 -2.87 3.77
CA THR A 26 10.45 -1.45 3.74
C THR A 26 9.26 -0.53 3.47
N ILE A 27 8.41 -0.90 2.52
CA ILE A 27 7.22 -0.13 2.15
C ILE A 27 6.21 -0.09 3.29
N VAL A 28 5.97 -1.23 3.96
CA VAL A 28 5.08 -1.31 5.11
C VAL A 28 5.62 -0.47 6.26
N GLN A 29 6.91 -0.56 6.55
CA GLN A 29 7.56 0.24 7.60
C GLN A 29 7.47 1.75 7.32
N LYS A 30 7.63 2.18 6.05
CA LYS A 30 7.40 3.59 5.67
C LYS A 30 5.97 4.03 6.03
N ILE A 31 4.97 3.20 5.77
CA ILE A 31 3.56 3.52 6.09
C ILE A 31 3.33 3.57 7.60
N GLU A 32 3.91 2.64 8.34
CA GLU A 32 3.84 2.64 9.81
C GLU A 32 4.56 3.84 10.43
N SER A 33 5.63 4.31 9.79
CA SER A 33 6.32 5.57 10.16
C SER A 33 5.51 6.83 9.82
N GLY A 34 4.35 6.71 9.15
CA GLY A 34 3.47 7.82 8.83
C GLY A 34 3.50 8.28 7.37
N VAL A 35 4.26 7.62 6.49
CA VAL A 35 4.28 7.98 5.06
C VAL A 35 2.90 7.69 4.44
N PRO A 36 2.29 8.67 3.76
CA PRO A 36 0.98 8.47 3.17
C PRO A 36 1.02 7.43 2.05
N ARG A 37 0.08 6.48 2.09
CA ARG A 37 -0.04 5.41 1.07
C ARG A 37 -0.06 5.93 -0.36
N ARG A 38 -0.62 7.12 -0.61
CA ARG A 38 -0.67 7.74 -1.95
C ARG A 38 0.72 8.04 -2.50
N GLU A 39 1.68 8.36 -1.64
CA GLU A 39 3.06 8.65 -2.03
C GLU A 39 3.77 7.37 -2.44
N ILE A 40 3.69 6.33 -1.61
CA ILE A 40 4.18 4.98 -1.94
C ILE A 40 3.62 4.48 -3.27
N LEU A 41 2.31 4.61 -3.47
CA LEU A 41 1.67 4.18 -4.72
C LEU A 41 2.21 4.94 -5.95
N ARG A 42 2.64 6.20 -5.79
CA ARG A 42 3.22 7.00 -6.87
C ARG A 42 4.70 6.70 -7.08
N GLU A 43 5.45 6.50 -5.99
CA GLU A 43 6.89 6.20 -6.00
C GLU A 43 7.14 4.82 -6.62
N TYR A 44 6.47 3.80 -6.09
CA TYR A 44 6.62 2.42 -6.56
C TYR A 44 5.71 2.08 -7.75
N GLY A 45 4.72 2.93 -8.03
CA GLY A 45 3.77 2.76 -9.13
C GLY A 45 3.02 1.43 -9.08
N MET A 46 2.62 1.04 -7.87
CA MET A 46 1.87 -0.18 -7.58
C MET A 46 0.38 0.13 -7.39
N HIS A 47 -0.46 -0.91 -7.44
CA HIS A 47 -1.90 -0.73 -7.26
C HIS A 47 -2.29 -0.61 -5.78
N LYS A 48 -3.33 0.18 -5.47
CA LYS A 48 -3.83 0.37 -4.10
C LYS A 48 -4.22 -0.96 -3.44
N SER A 49 -4.82 -1.87 -4.21
CA SER A 49 -5.23 -3.19 -3.72
C SER A 49 -4.02 -4.01 -3.25
N THR A 50 -2.91 -3.97 -3.99
CA THR A 50 -1.66 -4.64 -3.62
C THR A 50 -1.16 -4.13 -2.27
N LEU A 51 -1.14 -2.82 -2.09
CA LEU A 51 -0.68 -2.21 -0.84
C LEU A 51 -1.60 -2.53 0.33
N THR A 52 -2.91 -2.58 0.09
CA THR A 52 -3.90 -2.95 1.11
C THR A 52 -3.71 -4.40 1.57
N ASN A 53 -3.48 -5.31 0.61
CA ASN A 53 -3.17 -6.70 0.92
C ASN A 53 -1.87 -6.83 1.72
N TRP A 54 -0.83 -6.07 1.37
CA TRP A 54 0.41 -6.07 2.14
C TRP A 54 0.23 -5.55 3.56
N MET A 55 -0.49 -4.44 3.76
CA MET A 55 -0.77 -3.95 5.10
C MET A 55 -1.59 -4.96 5.93
N SER A 56 -2.44 -5.75 5.29
CA SER A 56 -3.18 -6.83 5.97
C SER A 56 -2.32 -8.05 6.31
N ARG A 57 -1.26 -8.34 5.56
CA ARG A 57 -0.40 -9.53 5.77
C ARG A 57 0.89 -9.23 6.54
N TYR A 58 1.41 -8.02 6.41
CA TYR A 58 2.70 -7.59 6.93
C TYR A 58 2.60 -6.39 7.90
N GLY A 59 1.46 -5.68 7.92
CA GLY A 59 1.27 -4.59 8.89
C GLY A 59 1.12 -5.12 10.31
N SER A 60 1.56 -4.34 11.29
CA SER A 60 1.52 -4.70 12.71
C SER A 60 0.11 -4.82 13.28
N GLU A 61 -0.05 -5.58 14.37
CA GLU A 61 -1.31 -5.68 15.10
C GLU A 61 -1.85 -4.32 15.56
N ALA A 62 -0.97 -3.37 15.91
CA ALA A 62 -1.34 -2.00 16.24
C ALA A 62 -2.05 -1.28 15.08
N TYR A 63 -1.58 -1.51 13.85
CA TYR A 63 -2.22 -0.98 12.65
C TYR A 63 -3.59 -1.63 12.40
N HIS A 64 -3.72 -2.93 12.67
CA HIS A 64 -4.99 -3.66 12.50
C HIS A 64 -6.02 -3.24 13.56
N ALA A 65 -5.60 -3.05 14.81
CA ALA A 65 -6.44 -2.58 15.90
C ALA A 65 -7.07 -1.20 15.61
N GLY A 66 -6.34 -0.31 14.94
CA GLY A 66 -6.84 1.01 14.51
C GLY A 66 -7.80 0.96 13.30
N GLN A 67 -7.75 -0.09 12.47
CA GLN A 67 -8.68 -0.27 11.36
C GLN A 67 -10.01 -0.88 11.81
N ASN A 68 -9.98 -1.81 12.77
CA ASN A 68 -11.19 -2.49 13.26
C ASN A 68 -12.17 -1.54 13.97
N ARG A 69 -11.68 -0.41 14.51
CA ARG A 69 -12.54 0.66 15.08
C ARG A 69 -13.33 1.45 14.05
N ARG A 70 -13.00 1.37 12.75
CA ARG A 70 -13.68 2.17 11.70
C ARG A 70 -14.84 1.43 11.04
N TYR A 71 -14.94 0.11 11.22
CA TYR A 71 -16.09 -0.67 10.80
C TYR A 71 -16.94 -0.98 12.03
N SER A 72 -17.63 0.04 12.55
CA SER A 72 -18.80 -0.20 13.41
C SER A 72 -19.95 -0.53 12.46
N PRO A 73 -20.50 -1.76 12.46
CA PRO A 73 -21.77 -2.01 11.81
C PRO A 73 -22.78 -1.12 12.50
N SER A 74 -23.38 -0.17 11.77
CA SER A 74 -24.62 0.44 12.25
C SER A 74 -25.70 -0.63 12.08
N GLU A 75 -26.37 -0.96 13.19
CA GLU A 75 -27.48 -1.91 13.27
C GLU A 75 -28.63 -1.59 12.31
#